data_AF-A0A7C3T607-F1
#
_entry.id   AF-A0A7C3T607-F1
#
_cell.length_a   1.000
_cell.length_b   1.000
_cell.length_c   1.000
_cell.angle_alpha   90.00
_cell.angle_beta   90.00
_cell.angle_gamma   90.00
#
_symmetry.space_group_name_H-M   'P 1'
#
loop_
_entity.id
_entity.type
_entity.pdbx_description
1 polymer ?
#
loop_
_entity_poly.entity_id
_entity_poly.type
_entity_poly.pdbx_seq_one_letter_code
_entity_poly.pdbx_strand_id
1 'polypeptide(L)'
;MVPVKHRSRLARASDFQRVYRQGSSTASRFLVLYYFRRSPEADGEPRLGLSVSKKLGGAVVRNRIKRLLREGFRAFEGRLAKEYDYVVIARPQL
;
A
#
# COMPACT_ATOMS: atom_id res chain seq x y z
N MET A 1 -9.18 14.11 9.23
CA MET A 1 -8.29 13.43 8.27
C MET A 1 -6.87 13.95 8.47
N VAL A 2 -6.09 13.31 9.34
CA VAL A 2 -4.64 13.61 9.45
C VAL A 2 -3.99 13.18 8.13
N PRO A 3 -2.96 13.82 7.55
CA PRO A 3 -2.28 13.35 6.33
C PRO A 3 -1.42 12.10 6.60
N VAL A 4 -1.26 11.19 5.63
CA VAL A 4 -0.22 10.14 5.74
C VAL A 4 1.07 10.94 5.67
N LYS A 5 1.97 10.80 6.65
CA LYS A 5 3.21 11.58 6.65
C LYS A 5 3.92 11.34 5.33
N HIS A 6 4.57 12.37 4.79
CA HIS A 6 5.16 12.31 3.46
C HIS A 6 6.20 11.17 3.31
N ARG A 7 6.79 10.72 4.42
CA ARG A 7 7.72 9.59 4.52
C ARG A 7 7.08 8.21 4.45
N SER A 8 5.81 8.05 4.82
CA SER A 8 5.08 6.77 4.86
C SER A 8 4.34 6.47 3.53
N ARG A 9 4.60 7.25 2.47
CA ARG A 9 4.02 7.05 1.13
C ARG A 9 5.03 6.44 0.16
N LEU A 10 4.65 5.34 -0.48
CA LEU A 10 5.38 4.73 -1.58
C LEU A 10 4.80 5.23 -2.91
N ALA A 11 5.56 6.06 -3.63
CA ALA A 11 5.07 6.76 -4.83
C ALA A 11 5.92 6.52 -6.09
N ARG A 12 7.21 6.18 -5.94
CA ARG A 12 8.12 6.03 -7.09
C ARG A 12 7.82 4.74 -7.84
N ALA A 13 7.75 4.80 -9.17
CA ALA A 13 7.51 3.62 -10.00
C ALA A 13 8.54 2.50 -9.76
N SER A 14 9.81 2.86 -9.52
CA SER A 14 10.88 1.91 -9.17
C SER A 14 10.63 1.20 -7.83
N ASP A 15 10.12 1.91 -6.82
CA ASP A 15 9.74 1.29 -5.54
C ASP A 15 8.59 0.29 -5.74
N PHE A 16 7.55 0.64 -6.53
CA PHE A 16 6.47 -0.29 -6.87
C PHE A 16 7.00 -1.53 -7.60
N GLN A 17 7.85 -1.34 -8.61
CA GLN A 17 8.44 -2.45 -9.36
C GLN A 17 9.27 -3.38 -8.47
N ARG A 18 10.05 -2.81 -7.53
CA ARG A 18 10.81 -3.61 -6.56
C ARG A 18 9.89 -4.47 -5.70
N VAL A 19 8.83 -3.87 -5.16
CA VAL A 19 7.83 -4.60 -4.36
C VAL A 19 7.19 -5.74 -5.15
N TYR A 20 6.85 -5.52 -6.42
CA TYR A 20 6.25 -6.56 -7.25
C TYR A 20 7.23 -7.68 -7.64
N ARG A 21 8.51 -7.35 -7.90
CA ARG A 21 9.49 -8.32 -8.40
C ARG A 21 10.21 -9.11 -7.31
N GLN A 22 10.45 -8.48 -6.17
CA GLN A 22 11.30 -9.03 -5.10
C GLN A 22 10.52 -9.24 -3.80
N GLY A 23 9.31 -8.70 -3.69
CA GLY A 23 8.45 -8.87 -2.54
C GLY A 23 7.69 -10.19 -2.56
N SER A 24 7.05 -10.50 -1.44
CA SER A 24 6.08 -11.57 -1.31
C SER A 24 4.66 -11.00 -1.39
N SER A 25 3.67 -11.87 -1.57
CA SER A 25 2.27 -11.44 -1.63
C SER A 25 1.33 -12.37 -0.90
N THR A 26 0.22 -11.81 -0.44
CA THR A 26 -0.95 -12.55 0.04
C THR A 26 -2.20 -11.88 -0.51
N ALA A 27 -3.25 -12.67 -0.72
CA ALA A 27 -4.49 -12.19 -1.33
C ALA A 27 -5.70 -12.61 -0.52
N SER A 28 -6.70 -11.73 -0.51
CA SER A 28 -8.07 -12.01 -0.08
C SER A 28 -9.04 -11.76 -1.24
N ARG A 29 -10.33 -11.94 -0.99
CA ARG A 29 -11.40 -11.71 -1.98
C ARG A 29 -11.35 -10.31 -2.60
N PHE A 30 -11.00 -9.29 -1.82
CA PHE A 30 -11.08 -7.89 -2.24
C PHE A 30 -9.73 -7.20 -2.41
N LEU A 31 -8.67 -7.73 -1.80
CA LEU A 31 -7.37 -7.07 -1.71
C LEU A 31 -6.22 -8.04 -2.01
N VAL A 32 -5.17 -7.51 -2.63
CA VAL A 32 -3.84 -8.14 -2.64
C VAL A 32 -2.91 -7.26 -1.86
N LEU A 33 -2.16 -7.84 -0.95
CA LEU A 33 -1.05 -7.21 -0.28
C LEU A 33 0.23 -7.76 -0.87
N TYR A 34 1.01 -6.91 -1.51
CA TYR A 34 2.43 -7.15 -1.73
C TYR A 34 3.21 -6.48 -0.62
N TYR A 35 4.29 -7.12 -0.18
CA TYR A 35 5.18 -6.57 0.82
C TYR A 35 6.62 -6.95 0.52
N PHE A 36 7.52 -6.00 0.71
CA PHE A 36 8.94 -6.16 0.50
C PHE A 36 9.70 -5.58 1.68
N ARG A 37 10.59 -6.38 2.28
CA ARG A 37 11.48 -5.92 3.34
C ARG A 37 12.58 -5.10 2.69
N ARG A 38 12.71 -3.83 3.07
CA ARG A 38 13.88 -3.01 2.71
C ARG A 38 15.11 -3.50 3.47
N SER A 39 16.27 -2.92 3.18
CA SER A 39 17.51 -3.24 3.90
C SER A 39 17.31 -3.14 5.42
N PRO A 40 17.93 -4.01 6.24
CA PRO A 40 17.86 -3.93 7.69
C PRO A 40 18.29 -2.57 8.26
N GLU A 41 19.17 -1.88 7.55
CA GLU A 41 19.69 -0.55 7.88
C GLU A 41 18.77 0.58 7.39
N ALA A 42 17.65 0.26 6.75
CA ALA A 42 16.70 1.24 6.26
C ALA A 42 15.88 1.81 7.43
N ASP A 43 16.41 2.83 8.07
CA ASP A 43 15.67 3.65 9.03
C ASP A 43 14.41 4.26 8.38
N GLY A 44 13.26 4.10 9.03
CA GLY A 44 12.04 4.77 8.56
C GLY A 44 10.72 4.30 9.16
N GLU A 45 9.64 4.84 8.59
CA GLU A 45 8.26 4.40 8.80
C GLU A 45 7.88 3.40 7.70
N PRO A 46 6.92 2.48 7.94
CA PRO A 46 6.40 1.60 6.90
C PRO A 46 5.81 2.44 5.77
N ARG A 47 6.05 2.06 4.50
CA ARG A 47 5.58 2.83 3.34
C ARG A 47 4.42 2.14 2.65
N LEU A 48 3.37 2.89 2.33
CA LEU A 48 2.18 2.39 1.63
C LEU A 48 2.11 2.91 0.19
N GLY A 49 1.99 1.97 -0.75
CA GLY A 49 1.58 2.19 -2.13
C GLY A 49 0.17 1.65 -2.35
N LEU A 50 -0.64 2.37 -3.15
CA LEU A 50 -2.01 1.96 -3.45
C LEU A 50 -2.23 1.84 -4.96
N SER A 51 -2.64 0.66 -5.40
CA SER A 51 -3.09 0.40 -6.77
C SER A 51 -4.60 0.15 -6.77
N VAL A 52 -5.36 1.05 -7.40
CA VAL A 52 -6.82 0.94 -7.53
C VAL A 52 -7.18 1.05 -9.00
N SER A 53 -7.61 -0.07 -9.58
CA SER A 53 -7.92 -0.19 -11.01
C SER A 53 -9.09 0.73 -11.41
N LYS A 54 -9.09 1.19 -12.67
CA LYS A 54 -10.25 1.86 -13.29
C LYS A 54 -11.49 0.94 -13.34
N LYS A 55 -11.30 -0.38 -13.33
CA LYS A 55 -12.39 -1.38 -13.31
C LYS A 55 -13.28 -1.31 -12.06
N LEU A 56 -12.79 -0.72 -10.97
CA LEU A 56 -13.55 -0.53 -9.73
C LEU A 56 -14.51 0.67 -9.77
N GLY A 57 -14.41 1.52 -10.80
CA GLY A 57 -15.29 2.68 -10.99
C GLY A 57 -14.54 3.99 -11.26
N GLY A 58 -15.32 5.07 -11.32
CA GLY A 58 -14.85 6.41 -11.63
C GLY A 58 -13.88 7.01 -10.60
N ALA A 59 -13.42 8.24 -10.84
CA ALA A 59 -12.45 8.91 -9.97
C ALA A 59 -12.94 9.03 -8.52
N VAL A 60 -14.22 9.35 -8.30
CA VAL A 60 -14.82 9.50 -6.97
C VAL A 60 -14.77 8.17 -6.19
N VAL A 61 -15.22 7.07 -6.81
CA VAL A 61 -15.21 5.72 -6.20
C VAL A 61 -13.79 5.31 -5.85
N ARG A 62 -12.84 5.44 -6.79
CA ARG A 62 -11.43 5.10 -6.56
C ARG A 62 -10.81 5.95 -5.45
N ASN A 63 -11.13 7.24 -5.39
CA ASN A 63 -10.63 8.12 -4.34
C ASN A 63 -11.20 7.76 -2.97
N ARG A 64 -12.47 7.35 -2.89
CA ARG A 64 -13.07 6.81 -1.67
C ARG A 64 -12.34 5.55 -1.22
N ILE A 65 -12.10 4.59 -2.11
CA ILE A 65 -11.35 3.36 -1.81
C ILE A 65 -9.94 3.70 -1.30
N LYS A 66 -9.20 4.58 -1.99
CA LYS A 66 -7.87 5.02 -1.54
C LYS A 66 -7.90 5.71 -0.18
N ARG A 67 -8.95 6.46 0.15
CA ARG A 67 -9.11 7.08 1.47
C ARG A 67 -9.32 6.01 2.54
N LEU A 68 -10.23 5.06 2.32
CA LEU A 68 -10.50 3.96 3.25
C LEU A 68 -9.25 3.10 3.50
N LEU A 69 -8.52 2.73 2.45
CA LEU A 69 -7.28 1.96 2.58
C LEU A 69 -6.19 2.72 3.36
N ARG A 70 -6.10 4.04 3.17
CA ARG A 70 -5.17 4.88 3.95
C ARG A 70 -5.54 4.94 5.43
N GLU A 71 -6.83 5.11 5.75
CA GLU A 71 -7.28 5.12 7.14
C GLU A 71 -7.05 3.76 7.81
N GLY A 72 -7.36 2.66 7.11
CA GLY A 72 -7.05 1.31 7.60
C GLY A 72 -5.56 1.13 7.87
N PHE A 73 -4.69 1.50 6.95
CA PHE A 73 -3.24 1.39 7.15
C PHE A 73 -2.75 2.17 8.38
N ARG A 74 -3.24 3.39 8.62
CA ARG A 74 -2.88 4.17 9.81
C ARG A 74 -3.27 3.49 11.11
N ALA A 75 -4.46 2.89 11.15
CA ALA A 75 -4.93 2.19 12.34
C ALA A 75 -4.01 1.02 12.73
N PHE A 76 -3.27 0.46 11.77
CA PHE A 76 -2.31 -0.61 12.00
C PHE A 76 -0.84 -0.15 12.00
N GLU A 77 -0.53 1.12 11.73
CA GLU A 77 0.83 1.60 11.49
C GLU A 77 1.81 1.25 12.64
N GLY A 78 1.37 1.36 13.89
CA GLY A 78 2.18 0.99 15.06
C GLY A 78 2.46 -0.50 15.22
N ARG A 79 1.77 -1.36 14.47
CA ARG A 79 1.92 -2.82 14.45
C ARG A 79 2.65 -3.33 13.21
N LEU A 80 2.89 -2.46 12.22
CA LEU A 80 3.57 -2.83 10.98
C LEU A 80 5.08 -2.74 11.18
N ALA A 81 5.80 -3.70 10.59
CA ALA A 81 7.25 -3.69 10.59
C ALA A 81 7.75 -2.48 9.77
N LYS A 82 8.58 -1.65 10.42
CA LYS A 82 8.99 -0.35 9.91
C LYS A 82 9.80 -0.45 8.63
N GLU A 83 10.58 -1.51 8.47
CA GLU A 83 11.45 -1.72 7.33
C GLU A 83 10.69 -2.16 6.06
N TYR A 84 9.36 -2.27 6.07
CA TYR A 84 8.62 -2.79 4.92
C TYR A 84 8.01 -1.71 4.01
N ASP A 85 8.06 -2.02 2.72
CA ASP A 85 7.27 -1.41 1.67
C ASP A 85 6.04 -2.29 1.40
N TYR A 86 4.84 -1.72 1.55
CA TYR A 86 3.57 -2.38 1.32
C TYR A 86 2.88 -1.80 0.10
N VAL A 87 2.41 -2.65 -0.81
CA VAL A 87 1.53 -2.24 -1.91
C VAL A 87 0.22 -2.98 -1.80
N VAL A 88 -0.87 -2.23 -1.61
CA VAL A 88 -2.22 -2.78 -1.59
C VAL A 88 -2.87 -2.56 -2.95
N ILE A 89 -3.33 -3.67 -3.55
CA ILE A 89 -4.10 -3.66 -4.77
C ILE A 89 -5.56 -3.94 -4.44
N ALA A 90 -6.44 -3.01 -4.79
CA ALA A 90 -7.88 -3.24 -4.72
C ALA A 90 -8.34 -4.00 -5.97
N ARG A 91 -9.03 -5.12 -5.78
CA ARG A 91 -9.61 -5.93 -6.85
C ARG A 91 -11.11 -5.64 -6.97
N PRO A 92 -11.66 -5.51 -8.19
CA PRO A 92 -13.10 -5.79 -8.35
C PRO A 92 -13.32 -7.21 -7.83
N GLN A 93 -14.45 -7.45 -7.16
CA GLN A 93 -14.90 -8.81 -6.88
C GLN A 93 -14.74 -9.61 -8.17
N LEU A 94 -13.93 -10.67 -8.13
CA LEU A 94 -13.65 -11.54 -9.29
C LEU A 94 -14.94 -11.88 -10.03
#